data_AF-A0A1W1CLB0-F1
#
_entry.id   AF-A0A1W1CLB0-F1
#
_cell.length_a   1.000
_cell.length_b   1.000
_cell.length_c   1.000
_cell.angle_alpha   90.00
_cell.angle_beta   90.00
_cell.angle_gamma   90.00
#
_symmetry.space_group_name_H-M   'P 1'
#
loop_
_entity.id
_entity.type
_entity.pdbx_description
1 polymer ?
#
loop_
_entity_poly.entity_id
_entity_poly.type
_entity_poly.pdbx_seq_one_letter_code
_entity_poly.pdbx_strand_id
1 'polypeptide(L)'
;MSAIINHSYFDFFTIAIEAYNSQNKNIYRKLMITLISTYKALINEIELSSSYLDKTEKLHYLENELETFYDNMYDSMDIIKLYKKRLEELKNQDGLFADLYEVIDKLYLVMIEHLDRVSTLEVKSIQQKYAKVS
;
A
#
# COMPACT_ATOMS: atom_id res chain seq x y z
N MET A 1 13.03 1.93 0.21
CA MET A 1 11.68 1.46 -0.17
C MET A 1 11.81 0.65 -1.44
N SER A 2 11.70 -0.67 -1.33
CA SER A 2 11.78 -1.59 -2.46
C SER A 2 10.36 -2.01 -2.84
N ALA A 3 9.97 -1.72 -4.09
CA ALA A 3 8.76 -2.19 -4.75
C ALA A 3 7.44 -1.83 -4.07
N ILE A 4 7.09 -0.55 -4.17
CA ILE A 4 5.70 -0.09 -4.13
C ILE A 4 4.93 -0.91 -5.20
N ILE A 5 3.94 -1.67 -4.73
CA ILE A 5 3.04 -2.63 -5.42
C ILE A 5 3.27 -2.76 -6.93
N ASN A 6 4.03 -3.78 -7.31
CA ASN A 6 4.25 -4.11 -8.72
C ASN A 6 2.94 -4.62 -9.36
N HIS A 7 2.72 -4.29 -10.64
CA HIS A 7 1.60 -4.78 -11.46
C HIS A 7 1.44 -6.31 -11.40
N SER A 8 2.51 -7.05 -11.11
CA SER A 8 2.48 -8.51 -10.93
C SER A 8 1.49 -9.00 -9.86
N TYR A 9 1.20 -8.19 -8.83
CA TYR A 9 0.19 -8.56 -7.83
C TYR A 9 -1.25 -8.54 -8.40
N PHE A 10 -1.47 -7.79 -9.49
CA PHE A 10 -2.76 -7.75 -10.21
C PHE A 10 -3.00 -9.04 -10.95
N ASP A 11 -1.94 -9.54 -11.57
CA ASP A 11 -1.95 -10.80 -12.28
C ASP A 11 -2.21 -11.95 -11.29
N PHE A 12 -1.54 -11.95 -10.13
CA PHE A 12 -1.80 -12.96 -9.10
C PHE A 12 -3.24 -12.94 -8.58
N PHE A 13 -3.84 -11.76 -8.39
CA PHE A 13 -5.23 -11.65 -7.97
C PHE A 13 -6.20 -12.16 -9.04
N THR A 14 -5.95 -11.81 -10.31
CA THR A 14 -6.77 -12.29 -11.43
C THR A 14 -6.69 -13.81 -11.58
N ILE A 15 -5.49 -14.38 -11.49
CA ILE A 15 -5.28 -15.84 -11.52
C ILE A 15 -5.98 -16.51 -10.32
N ALA A 16 -5.97 -15.88 -9.13
CA ALA A 16 -6.68 -16.42 -7.97
C ALA A 16 -8.19 -16.50 -8.21
N ILE A 17 -8.79 -15.48 -8.81
CA ILE A 17 -10.21 -15.48 -9.18
C ILE A 17 -10.51 -16.56 -10.23
N GLU A 18 -9.68 -16.68 -11.27
CA GLU A 18 -9.84 -17.73 -12.28
C GLU A 18 -9.76 -19.14 -11.69
N ALA A 19 -8.80 -19.35 -10.77
CA ALA A 19 -8.65 -20.61 -10.04
C ALA A 19 -9.87 -20.92 -9.15
N TYR A 20 -10.44 -19.90 -8.50
CA TYR A 20 -11.67 -20.02 -7.72
C TYR A 20 -12.85 -20.46 -8.61
N ASN A 21 -13.06 -19.76 -9.72
CA ASN A 21 -14.15 -20.03 -10.67
C ASN A 21 -14.01 -21.41 -11.33
N SER A 22 -12.78 -21.84 -11.60
CA SER A 22 -12.46 -23.16 -12.17
C SER A 22 -12.48 -24.29 -11.14
N GLN A 23 -12.91 -24.02 -9.90
CA GLN A 23 -12.93 -24.95 -8.77
C GLN A 23 -11.56 -25.56 -8.41
N ASN A 24 -10.45 -24.94 -8.83
CA ASN A 24 -9.11 -25.35 -8.47
C ASN A 24 -8.71 -24.78 -7.10
N LYS A 25 -9.36 -25.31 -6.05
CA LYS A 25 -9.28 -24.81 -4.68
C LYS A 25 -7.86 -24.76 -4.12
N ASN A 26 -6.96 -25.66 -4.54
CA ASN A 26 -5.58 -25.68 -4.05
C ASN A 26 -4.78 -24.47 -4.57
N ILE A 27 -4.87 -24.18 -5.87
CA ILE A 27 -4.19 -23.02 -6.46
C ILE A 27 -4.78 -21.72 -5.91
N TYR A 28 -6.12 -21.61 -5.88
CA TYR A 28 -6.82 -20.47 -5.27
C TYR A 28 -6.30 -20.17 -3.86
N ARG A 29 -6.33 -21.16 -2.95
CA ARG A 29 -5.92 -20.95 -1.55
C ARG A 29 -4.45 -20.53 -1.43
N LYS A 30 -3.55 -21.16 -2.20
CA LYS A 30 -2.13 -20.80 -2.19
C LYS A 30 -1.90 -19.35 -2.62
N LEU A 31 -2.55 -18.94 -3.71
CA LEU A 31 -2.43 -17.56 -4.23
C LEU A 31 -3.02 -16.55 -3.26
N MET A 32 -4.21 -16.80 -2.71
CA MET A 32 -4.85 -15.90 -1.75
C MET A 32 -4.04 -15.75 -0.46
N ILE A 33 -3.55 -16.85 0.13
CA ILE A 33 -2.71 -16.80 1.33
C ILE A 33 -1.43 -16.00 1.06
N THR A 34 -0.83 -16.19 -0.12
CA THR A 34 0.37 -15.46 -0.52
C THR A 34 0.09 -13.97 -0.63
N LEU A 35 -0.96 -13.58 -1.37
CA LEU A 35 -1.39 -12.18 -1.51
C LEU A 35 -1.65 -11.51 -0.16
N ILE A 36 -2.45 -12.17 0.70
CA ILE A 36 -2.76 -11.69 2.04
C ILE A 36 -1.49 -11.48 2.86
N SER A 37 -0.56 -12.45 2.85
CA SER A 37 0.68 -12.37 3.62
C SER A 37 1.58 -11.26 3.12
N THR A 38 1.69 -11.09 1.81
CA THR A 38 2.47 -10.01 1.20
C THR A 38 1.94 -8.64 1.58
N TYR A 39 0.62 -8.41 1.47
CA TYR A 39 0.05 -7.11 1.85
C TYR A 39 0.16 -6.84 3.35
N LYS A 40 0.06 -7.86 4.21
CA LYS A 40 0.35 -7.71 5.65
C LYS A 40 1.81 -7.31 5.91
N ALA A 41 2.76 -7.91 5.18
CA ALA A 41 4.16 -7.52 5.29
C ALA A 41 4.38 -6.06 4.86
N LEU A 42 3.77 -5.65 3.75
CA LEU A 42 3.85 -4.27 3.25
C LEU A 42 3.25 -3.27 4.25
N ILE A 43 2.11 -3.58 4.85
CA ILE A 43 1.52 -2.77 5.93
C ILE A 43 2.54 -2.56 7.06
N ASN A 44 3.16 -3.63 7.53
CA ASN A 44 4.15 -3.55 8.62
C ASN A 44 5.35 -2.68 8.22
N GLU A 45 5.84 -2.80 6.98
CA GLU A 45 6.94 -1.98 6.48
C GLU A 45 6.59 -0.48 6.47
N ILE A 46 5.39 -0.14 6.02
CA ILE A 46 4.91 1.26 5.98
C ILE A 46 4.69 1.81 7.40
N GLU A 47 4.11 1.01 8.29
CA GLU A 47 3.92 1.37 9.70
C GLU A 47 5.27 1.60 10.40
N LEU A 48 6.27 0.75 10.16
CA LEU A 48 7.63 0.92 10.67
C LEU A 48 8.31 2.18 10.15
N SER A 49 8.19 2.44 8.83
CA SER A 49 8.71 3.66 8.20
C SER A 49 8.06 4.92 8.80
N SER A 50 6.74 4.88 8.99
CA SER A 50 5.99 5.96 9.62
C SER A 50 6.44 6.21 11.07
N SER A 51 6.61 5.15 11.86
CA SER A 51 7.10 5.26 13.24
C SER A 51 8.52 5.83 13.30
N TYR A 52 9.37 5.52 12.32
CA TYR A 52 10.69 6.11 12.23
C TYR A 52 10.62 7.62 11.96
N LEU A 53 9.78 8.05 11.02
CA LEU A 53 9.55 9.48 10.73
C LEU A 53 9.04 10.25 11.96
N ASP A 54 8.12 9.65 12.71
CA ASP A 54 7.59 10.24 13.94
C ASP A 54 8.69 10.44 15.01
N LYS A 55 9.74 9.60 15.02
CA LYS A 55 10.85 9.70 15.97
C LYS A 55 11.96 10.66 15.55
N THR A 56 12.22 10.78 14.25
CA THR A 56 13.32 11.62 13.74
C THR A 56 12.90 13.05 13.46
N GLU A 57 11.60 13.29 13.26
CA GLU A 57 11.00 14.60 12.91
C GLU A 57 11.68 15.28 11.70
N LYS A 58 12.37 14.50 10.85
CA LYS A 58 13.14 14.99 9.71
C LYS A 58 12.94 14.10 8.51
N LEU A 59 12.71 14.73 7.37
CA LEU A 59 12.82 14.09 6.06
C LEU A 59 14.28 14.02 5.65
N HIS A 60 14.71 12.82 5.30
CA HIS A 60 16.06 12.54 4.79
C HIS A 60 16.09 12.38 3.26
N TYR A 61 15.00 12.72 2.57
CA TYR A 61 14.90 12.60 1.11
C TYR A 61 15.48 13.80 0.38
N LEU A 62 16.06 13.54 -0.78
CA LEU A 62 16.33 14.56 -1.79
C LEU A 62 15.02 14.97 -2.50
N GLU A 63 14.96 16.16 -3.08
CA GLU A 63 13.75 16.70 -3.75
C GLU A 63 13.22 15.76 -4.86
N ASN A 64 14.10 15.29 -5.74
CA ASN A 64 13.73 14.34 -6.80
C ASN A 64 13.24 12.98 -6.24
N GLU A 65 13.72 12.59 -5.05
CA GLU A 65 13.29 11.36 -4.40
C GLU A 65 11.90 11.52 -3.77
N LEU A 66 11.54 12.73 -3.32
CA LEU A 66 10.19 13.06 -2.84
C LEU A 66 9.16 13.06 -3.98
N GLU A 67 9.49 13.66 -5.12
CA GLU A 67 8.61 13.65 -6.30
C GLU A 67 8.34 12.21 -6.75
N THR A 68 9.42 11.42 -6.91
CA THR A 68 9.32 9.99 -7.25
C THR A 68 8.53 9.21 -6.19
N PHE A 69 8.68 9.54 -4.91
CA PHE A 69 7.90 8.91 -3.84
C PHE A 69 6.41 9.22 -4.00
N TYR A 70 6.04 10.48 -4.25
CA TYR A 70 4.65 10.89 -4.40
C TYR A 70 3.98 10.20 -5.59
N ASP A 71 4.62 10.21 -6.76
CA ASP A 71 4.10 9.57 -7.96
C ASP A 71 3.81 8.08 -7.71
N ASN A 72 4.80 7.36 -7.15
CA ASN A 72 4.64 5.95 -6.85
C ASN A 72 3.54 5.67 -5.81
N MET A 73 3.44 6.53 -4.78
CA MET A 73 2.41 6.40 -3.75
C MET A 73 1.01 6.58 -4.33
N TYR A 74 0.80 7.60 -5.16
CA TYR A 74 -0.48 7.85 -5.81
C TYR A 74 -0.86 6.71 -6.76
N ASP A 75 0.07 6.27 -7.61
CA ASP A 75 -0.14 5.16 -8.54
C ASP A 75 -0.56 3.88 -7.80
N SER A 76 0.13 3.55 -6.70
CA SER A 76 -0.22 2.37 -5.91
C SER A 76 -1.53 2.50 -5.15
N MET A 77 -1.84 3.69 -4.63
CA MET A 77 -3.13 3.94 -4.00
C MET A 77 -4.28 3.75 -5.00
N ASP A 78 -4.11 4.17 -6.25
CA ASP A 78 -5.13 3.98 -7.28
C ASP A 78 -5.29 2.51 -7.68
N ILE A 79 -4.19 1.76 -7.80
CA ILE A 79 -4.24 0.30 -7.99
C ILE A 79 -4.99 -0.38 -6.81
N ILE A 80 -4.69 0.01 -5.57
CA ILE A 80 -5.37 -0.54 -4.39
C ILE A 80 -6.87 -0.23 -4.40
N LYS A 81 -7.28 0.99 -4.75
CA LYS A 81 -8.70 1.34 -4.87
C LYS A 81 -9.42 0.44 -5.88
N LEU A 82 -8.76 0.15 -7.01
CA LEU A 82 -9.29 -0.77 -8.02
C LEU A 82 -9.47 -2.19 -7.48
N TYR A 83 -8.49 -2.72 -6.73
CA TYR A 83 -8.65 -4.02 -6.06
C TYR A 83 -9.76 -4.03 -5.04
N LYS A 84 -9.81 -3.01 -4.18
CA LYS A 84 -10.83 -2.92 -3.13
C LYS A 84 -12.22 -2.95 -3.76
N LYS A 85 -12.43 -2.18 -4.84
CA LYS A 85 -13.69 -2.19 -5.59
C LYS A 85 -14.03 -3.59 -6.14
N ARG A 86 -13.06 -4.27 -6.75
CA ARG A 86 -13.28 -5.63 -7.28
C ARG A 86 -13.54 -6.66 -6.18
N LEU A 87 -12.89 -6.52 -5.02
CA LEU A 87 -13.12 -7.39 -3.87
C LEU A 87 -14.44 -7.12 -3.17
N GLU A 88 -14.98 -5.91 -3.23
CA GLU A 88 -16.31 -5.58 -2.69
C GLU A 88 -17.39 -6.53 -3.23
N GLU A 89 -17.28 -6.92 -4.50
CA GLU A 89 -18.19 -7.83 -5.20
C GLU A 89 -17.96 -9.30 -4.83
N LEU A 90 -16.78 -9.64 -4.30
CA LEU A 90 -16.33 -11.01 -4.05
C LEU A 90 -16.26 -11.37 -2.56
N LYS A 91 -16.17 -10.39 -1.65
CA LYS A 91 -15.87 -10.60 -0.23
C LYS A 91 -16.85 -11.51 0.49
N ASN A 92 -18.11 -11.55 0.05
CA ASN A 92 -19.15 -12.39 0.65
C ASN A 92 -19.18 -13.81 0.07
N GLN A 93 -18.35 -14.13 -0.93
CA GLN A 93 -18.36 -15.43 -1.61
C GLN A 93 -17.48 -16.47 -0.91
N ASP A 94 -16.37 -16.06 -0.31
CA ASP A 94 -15.43 -16.93 0.41
C ASP A 94 -14.66 -16.14 1.48
N GLY A 95 -14.32 -16.81 2.59
CA GLY A 95 -13.61 -16.17 3.70
C GLY A 95 -12.27 -15.57 3.32
N LEU A 96 -11.53 -16.16 2.37
CA LEU A 96 -10.24 -15.57 1.94
C LEU A 96 -10.44 -14.30 1.11
N PHE A 97 -11.56 -14.13 0.41
CA PHE A 97 -11.89 -12.86 -0.23
C PHE A 97 -12.21 -11.78 0.80
N ALA A 98 -12.94 -12.14 1.87
CA ALA A 98 -13.17 -11.23 3.00
C ALA A 98 -11.85 -10.81 3.67
N ASP A 99 -11.00 -11.78 4.00
CA ASP A 99 -9.68 -11.50 4.60
C ASP A 99 -8.82 -10.59 3.72
N LEU A 100 -8.80 -10.85 2.41
CA LEU A 100 -8.05 -10.01 1.47
C LEU A 100 -8.64 -8.60 1.37
N TYR A 101 -9.97 -8.46 1.38
CA TYR A 101 -10.64 -7.16 1.38
C TYR A 101 -10.23 -6.33 2.60
N GLU A 102 -10.29 -6.91 3.80
CA GLU A 102 -9.90 -6.23 5.05
C GLU A 102 -8.43 -5.82 5.05
N VAL A 103 -7.55 -6.69 4.56
CA VAL A 103 -6.11 -6.40 4.49
C VAL A 103 -5.82 -5.29 3.49
N ILE A 104 -6.45 -5.30 2.31
CA ILE A 104 -6.27 -4.24 1.31
C ILE A 104 -6.84 -2.91 1.80
N ASP A 105 -7.98 -2.94 2.51
CA ASP A 105 -8.54 -1.74 3.13
C ASP A 105 -7.57 -1.14 4.17
N LYS A 106 -7.03 -1.98 5.06
CA LYS A 106 -6.01 -1.54 6.02
C LYS A 106 -4.78 -0.97 5.32
N LEU A 107 -4.29 -1.63 4.26
CA LEU A 107 -3.16 -1.15 3.47
C LEU A 107 -3.41 0.23 2.89
N TYR A 108 -4.59 0.47 2.33
CA TYR A 108 -4.98 1.78 1.81
C TYR A 108 -4.90 2.88 2.88
N LEU A 109 -5.45 2.61 4.06
CA LEU A 109 -5.45 3.57 5.17
C LEU A 109 -4.03 3.87 5.65
N VAL A 110 -3.21 2.84 5.85
CA VAL A 110 -1.80 2.99 6.26
C VAL A 110 -0.99 3.78 5.23
N MET A 111 -1.26 3.60 3.94
CA MET A 111 -0.62 4.39 2.89
C MET A 111 -1.02 5.87 2.94
N ILE A 112 -2.30 6.19 3.16
CA ILE A 112 -2.76 7.58 3.34
C ILE A 112 -2.05 8.22 4.53
N GLU A 113 -2.04 7.54 5.67
CA GLU A 113 -1.42 8.06 6.88
C GLU A 113 0.09 8.28 6.70
N HIS A 114 0.76 7.38 5.98
CA HIS A 114 2.18 7.55 5.67
C HIS A 114 2.43 8.75 4.74
N LEU A 115 1.61 8.90 3.72
CA LEU A 115 1.67 10.04 2.80
C LEU A 115 1.48 11.37 3.55
N ASP A 116 0.46 11.46 4.40
CA ASP A 116 0.17 12.65 5.20
C ASP A 116 1.33 13.03 6.14
N ARG A 117 1.96 12.03 6.77
CA ARG A 117 3.18 12.24 7.59
C ARG A 117 4.32 12.82 6.76
N VAL A 118 4.61 12.24 5.60
CA VAL A 118 5.69 12.70 4.72
C VAL A 118 5.41 14.14 4.26
N SER A 119 4.20 14.43 3.77
CA SER A 119 3.82 15.78 3.34
C SER A 119 3.88 16.80 4.47
N THR A 120 3.44 16.44 5.67
CA THR A 120 3.52 17.32 6.85
C THR A 120 4.97 17.66 7.19
N LEU A 121 5.87 16.68 7.18
CA LEU A 121 7.29 16.92 7.44
C LEU A 121 7.93 17.77 6.34
N GLU A 122 7.47 17.65 5.09
CA GLU A 122 8.00 18.41 3.96
C GLU A 122 7.64 19.88 4.11
N VAL A 123 6.37 20.17 4.37
CA VAL A 123 5.90 21.53 4.64
C VAL A 123 6.66 22.14 5.81
N LYS A 124 6.86 21.40 6.91
CA LYS A 124 7.67 21.86 8.05
C LYS A 124 9.11 22.18 7.63
N SER A 125 9.75 21.33 6.84
CA SER A 125 11.11 21.53 6.33
C SER A 125 11.20 22.79 5.45
N ILE A 126 10.23 23.00 4.58
CA ILE A 126 10.13 24.19 3.73
C ILE A 126 9.98 25.45 4.60
N GLN A 127 9.04 25.46 5.55
CA GLN A 127 8.81 26.60 6.46
C GLN A 127 10.08 26.95 7.24
N GLN A 128 10.80 25.95 7.75
CA GLN A 128 12.07 26.17 8.47
C GLN A 128 13.16 26.77 7.57
N LYS A 129 13.22 26.40 6.27
CA LYS A 129 14.15 27.01 5.32
C LYS A 129 13.83 28.49 5.11
N TYR A 130 12.58 28.83 4.85
CA TYR A 130 12.17 30.22 4.64
C TYR A 130 12.33 31.10 5.88
N ALA A 131 12.06 30.57 7.08
CA ALA A 131 12.26 31.28 8.34
C ALA A 131 13.74 31.58 8.68
N LYS A 132 14.69 30.84 8.09
CA LYS A 132 16.15 31.09 8.28
C LYS A 132 16.73 32.11 7.29
N VAL A 133 16.00 32.42 6.22
CA VAL A 133 16.42 33.34 5.15
C VAL A 133 15.81 34.75 5.35
N SER A 134 14.88 34.89 6.30
CA SER A 134 14.29 36.17 6.76
C SER A 134 15.00 36.70 8.00
#